data_AF-A0A926UFV7-F1
#
_entry.id   AF-A0A926UFV7-F1
#
_cell.length_a   1.000
_cell.length_b   1.000
_cell.length_c   1.000
_cell.angle_alpha   90.00
_cell.angle_beta   90.00
_cell.angle_gamma   90.00
#
_symmetry.space_group_name_H-M   'P 1'
#
loop_
_entity.id
_entity.type
_entity.pdbx_description
1 polymer ?
#
loop_
_entity_poly.entity_id
_entity_poly.type
_entity_poly.pdbx_seq_one_letter_code
_entity_poly.pdbx_strand_id
1 'polypeptide(L)'
;MNFSHLSPSQIRLQLWDHISRELNLSNQAKLILLIIANYTDPRSLRASVPTSLLVLKCSLSETDLNRLFVPLEASQLIERQRVLSDAGRSITLCNLGKTLLQQALQ
;
A
#
# COMPACT_ATOMS: atom_id res chain seq x y z
N MET A 1 5.85 -20.51 -5.65
CA MET A 1 5.79 -20.01 -7.03
C MET A 1 7.16 -19.41 -7.36
N ASN A 2 7.75 -19.76 -8.50
CA ASN A 2 9.11 -19.34 -8.86
C ASN A 2 9.00 -18.12 -9.79
N PHE A 3 9.45 -16.93 -9.35
CA PHE A 3 9.23 -15.64 -10.01
C PHE A 3 10.42 -15.18 -10.89
N SER A 4 11.42 -16.04 -11.06
CA SER A 4 12.75 -15.76 -11.64
C SER A 4 12.80 -15.34 -13.12
N HIS A 5 11.65 -15.18 -13.80
CA HIS A 5 11.56 -14.83 -15.22
C HIS A 5 10.63 -13.64 -15.52
N LEU A 6 10.07 -13.00 -14.50
CA LEU A 6 9.09 -11.94 -14.68
C LEU A 6 9.76 -10.57 -14.60
N SER A 7 9.32 -9.64 -15.45
CA SER A 7 9.72 -8.24 -15.29
C SER A 7 9.18 -7.68 -13.97
N PRO A 8 9.81 -6.66 -13.35
CA PRO A 8 9.33 -6.04 -12.11
C PRO A 8 7.87 -5.59 -12.17
N SER A 9 7.37 -5.24 -13.36
CA SER A 9 5.96 -4.91 -13.64
C SER A 9 5.03 -6.13 -13.50
N GLN A 10 5.46 -7.30 -13.98
CA GLN A 10 4.71 -8.55 -13.93
C GLN A 10 4.72 -9.18 -12.54
N ILE A 11 5.83 -9.07 -11.80
CA ILE A 11 5.90 -9.55 -10.41
C ILE A 11 4.96 -8.72 -9.53
N ARG A 12 4.96 -7.39 -9.69
CA ARG A 12 3.97 -6.50 -9.05
C ARG A 12 2.53 -6.89 -9.37
N LEU A 13 2.21 -7.23 -10.62
CA LEU A 13 0.87 -7.68 -11.03
C LEU A 13 0.48 -9.04 -10.45
N GLN A 14 1.40 -10.01 -10.36
CA GLN A 14 1.08 -11.34 -9.81
C GLN A 14 0.98 -11.35 -8.28
N LEU A 15 1.85 -10.61 -7.59
CA LEU A 15 1.72 -10.42 -6.14
C LEU A 15 0.41 -9.68 -5.83
N TRP A 16 0.02 -8.73 -6.69
CA TRP A 16 -1.26 -8.05 -6.61
C TRP A 16 -2.46 -8.96 -6.80
N ASP A 17 -2.37 -9.89 -7.74
CA ASP A 17 -3.43 -10.89 -7.96
C ASP A 17 -3.55 -11.84 -6.75
N HIS A 18 -2.43 -12.19 -6.11
CA HIS A 18 -2.40 -13.01 -4.90
C HIS A 18 -3.01 -12.29 -3.68
N ILE A 19 -2.58 -11.07 -3.38
CA ILE A 19 -3.16 -10.22 -2.32
C ILE A 19 -4.65 -9.96 -2.58
N SER A 20 -5.03 -9.74 -3.85
CA SER A 20 -6.42 -9.52 -4.25
C SER A 20 -7.32 -10.73 -4.05
N ARG A 21 -6.80 -11.95 -4.26
CA ARG A 21 -7.55 -13.19 -4.08
C ARG A 21 -7.71 -13.57 -2.62
N GLU A 22 -6.72 -13.30 -1.78
CA GLU A 22 -6.76 -13.69 -0.37
C GLU A 22 -7.50 -12.68 0.52
N LEU A 23 -7.46 -11.37 0.18
CA LEU A 23 -7.97 -10.31 1.07
C LEU A 23 -9.28 -9.65 0.60
N ASN A 24 -9.91 -10.16 -0.47
CA ASN A 24 -11.17 -9.67 -1.05
C ASN A 24 -11.26 -8.13 -1.11
N LEU A 25 -10.18 -7.47 -1.56
CA LEU A 25 -10.05 -6.02 -1.54
C LEU A 25 -10.78 -5.35 -2.72
N SER A 26 -11.35 -4.16 -2.47
CA SER A 26 -11.94 -3.33 -3.52
C SER A 26 -10.88 -2.74 -4.47
N ASN A 27 -11.27 -2.37 -5.69
CA ASN A 27 -10.36 -1.74 -6.66
C ASN A 27 -9.76 -0.41 -6.15
N GLN A 28 -10.46 0.32 -5.28
CA GLN A 28 -9.91 1.53 -4.67
C GLN A 28 -8.93 1.24 -3.53
N ALA A 29 -9.18 0.22 -2.70
CA ALA A 29 -8.21 -0.23 -1.70
C ALA A 29 -6.90 -0.69 -2.37
N LYS A 30 -7.04 -1.34 -3.52
CA LYS A 30 -5.95 -1.66 -4.43
C LYS A 30 -5.22 -0.40 -4.89
N LEU A 31 -5.88 0.56 -5.51
CA LEU A 31 -5.21 1.79 -5.97
C LEU A 31 -4.39 2.48 -4.85
N ILE A 32 -4.94 2.54 -3.63
CA ILE A 32 -4.27 3.09 -2.44
C ILE A 32 -2.96 2.34 -2.12
N LEU A 33 -3.02 1.01 -2.01
CA LEU A 33 -1.84 0.18 -1.70
C LEU A 33 -0.74 0.35 -2.76
N LEU A 34 -1.12 0.48 -4.04
CA LEU A 34 -0.18 0.69 -5.13
C LEU A 34 0.52 2.04 -5.02
N ILE A 35 -0.23 3.10 -4.69
CA ILE A 35 0.34 4.43 -4.46
C ILE A 35 1.30 4.36 -3.28
N ILE A 36 0.91 3.77 -2.15
CA ILE A 36 1.78 3.67 -0.98
C ILE A 36 3.07 2.91 -1.32
N ALA A 37 2.98 1.79 -2.04
CA ALA A 37 4.12 1.02 -2.49
C ALA A 37 5.07 1.82 -3.40
N ASN A 38 4.54 2.61 -4.34
CA ASN A 38 5.35 3.43 -5.25
C ASN A 38 6.10 4.58 -4.55
N TYR A 39 5.56 5.07 -3.44
CA TYR A 39 6.24 6.07 -2.61
C TYR A 39 7.11 5.43 -1.53
N THR A 40 7.03 4.12 -1.35
CA THR A 40 7.92 3.35 -0.48
C THR A 40 9.22 3.09 -1.20
N ASP A 41 10.31 3.66 -0.68
CA ASP A 41 11.64 3.37 -1.18
C ASP A 41 11.93 1.87 -1.03
N PRO A 42 12.16 1.14 -2.14
CA PRO A 42 12.36 -0.30 -2.12
C PRO A 42 13.62 -0.73 -1.36
N ARG A 43 14.60 0.16 -1.16
CA ARG A 43 15.85 -0.15 -0.45
C ARG A 43 15.72 0.00 1.06
N SER A 44 15.06 1.08 1.50
CA SER A 44 14.93 1.40 2.92
C SER A 44 13.61 0.91 3.52
N LEU A 45 12.63 0.55 2.68
CA LEU A 45 11.25 0.20 3.06
C LEU A 45 10.62 1.21 4.04
N ARG A 46 11.09 2.45 3.98
CA ARG A 46 10.59 3.56 4.78
C ARG A 46 9.87 4.50 3.84
N ALA A 47 8.57 4.59 4.00
CA ALA A 47 7.81 5.73 3.51
C ALA A 47 6.58 5.97 4.35
N SER A 48 6.39 7.24 4.66
CA SER A 48 5.19 7.77 5.26
C SER A 48 4.54 8.63 4.18
N VAL A 49 3.39 8.18 3.68
CA VAL A 49 2.65 8.82 2.61
C VAL A 49 1.57 9.71 3.24
N PRO A 50 1.57 11.03 3.01
CA PRO A 50 0.54 11.91 3.55
C PRO A 50 -0.86 11.51 3.07
N THR A 51 -1.85 11.50 3.96
CA THR A 51 -3.24 11.19 3.59
C THR A 51 -3.78 12.18 2.55
N SER A 52 -3.35 13.44 2.59
CA SER A 52 -3.70 14.46 1.58
C SER A 52 -3.23 14.10 0.17
N LEU A 53 -2.06 13.47 0.04
CA LEU A 53 -1.56 12.98 -1.24
C LEU A 53 -2.42 11.83 -1.75
N LEU A 54 -2.86 10.93 -0.87
CA LEU A 54 -3.76 9.83 -1.23
C LEU A 54 -5.14 10.35 -1.66
N VAL A 55 -5.69 11.36 -0.96
CA VAL A 55 -6.93 12.07 -1.35
C VAL A 55 -6.83 12.58 -2.78
N LEU A 56 -5.72 13.26 -3.09
CA LEU A 56 -5.47 13.82 -4.42
C LEU A 56 -5.30 12.74 -5.50
N LYS A 57 -4.49 11.71 -5.23
CA LYS A 57 -4.15 10.66 -6.22
C LYS A 57 -5.27 9.65 -6.44
N CYS A 58 -6.09 9.38 -5.44
CA CYS A 58 -7.23 8.47 -5.56
C CYS A 58 -8.51 9.19 -5.99
N SER A 59 -8.52 10.53 -6.01
CA SER A 59 -9.73 11.34 -6.22
C SER A 59 -10.88 10.94 -5.29
N LEU A 60 -10.55 10.73 -4.01
CA LEU A 60 -11.47 10.31 -2.95
C LEU A 60 -11.54 11.36 -1.84
N SER A 61 -12.68 11.47 -1.17
CA SER A 61 -12.76 12.25 0.07
C SER A 61 -11.91 11.60 1.18
N GLU A 62 -11.46 12.38 2.17
CA GLU A 62 -10.75 11.82 3.32
C GLU A 62 -11.61 10.79 4.07
N THR A 63 -12.93 10.98 4.10
CA THR A 63 -13.88 10.03 4.69
C THR A 63 -13.88 8.68 3.98
N ASP A 64 -13.93 8.68 2.64
CA ASP A 64 -13.93 7.44 1.86
C ASP A 64 -12.58 6.73 1.94
N LEU A 65 -11.48 7.50 1.97
CA LEU A 65 -10.14 6.96 2.23
C LEU A 65 -10.04 6.29 3.60
N ASN A 66 -10.56 6.93 4.65
CA ASN A 66 -10.58 6.34 5.99
C ASN A 66 -11.39 5.05 6.04
N ARG A 67 -12.51 4.95 5.30
CA ARG A 67 -13.29 3.70 5.19
C ARG A 67 -12.48 2.58 4.53
N LEU A 68 -11.68 2.91 3.52
CA LEU A 68 -10.82 1.94 2.83
C LEU A 68 -9.59 1.54 3.67
N PHE A 69 -9.14 2.39 4.59
CA PHE A 69 -8.04 2.05 5.49
C PHE A 69 -8.42 0.99 6.52
N VAL A 70 -9.67 0.96 7.00
CA VAL A 70 -10.14 0.00 8.01
C VAL A 70 -9.82 -1.46 7.64
N PRO A 71 -10.22 -1.99 6.47
CA PRO A 71 -9.88 -3.36 6.10
C PRO A 71 -8.38 -3.56 5.85
N LEU A 72 -7.68 -2.55 5.32
CA LEU A 72 -6.24 -2.63 5.05
C LEU A 72 -5.39 -2.70 6.33
N GLU A 73 -5.81 -1.98 7.37
CA GLU A 73 -5.22 -2.05 8.72
C GLU A 73 -5.56 -3.37 9.40
N ALA A 74 -6.80 -3.84 9.29
CA ALA A 74 -7.22 -5.14 9.82
C ALA A 74 -6.43 -6.30 9.21
N SER A 75 -6.08 -6.20 7.93
CA SER A 75 -5.20 -7.15 7.22
C SER A 75 -3.71 -6.93 7.48
N GLN A 76 -3.33 -6.01 8.38
CA GLN A 76 -1.93 -5.66 8.69
C GLN A 76 -1.10 -5.29 7.45
N LEU A 77 -1.72 -4.68 6.44
CA LEU A 77 -1.01 -4.22 5.24
C LEU A 77 -0.47 -2.81 5.41
N ILE A 78 -1.22 -1.95 6.10
CA ILE A 78 -0.88 -0.55 6.37
C ILE A 78 -1.03 -0.21 7.85
N GLU A 79 -0.39 0.88 8.26
CA GLU A 79 -0.62 1.53 9.54
C GLU A 79 -0.71 3.05 9.37
N ARG A 80 -1.60 3.68 10.14
CA ARG A 80 -1.68 5.14 10.28
C ARG A 80 -0.64 5.63 11.28
N GLN A 81 0.22 6.55 10.83
CA GLN A 81 1.15 7.27 11.67
C GLN A 81 0.70 8.72 11.83
N ARG A 82 0.61 9.19 13.08
CA ARG A 82 0.51 10.62 13.38
C ARG A 82 1.91 11.21 13.28
N VAL A 83 2.11 12.09 12.30
CA VAL A 83 3.33 12.88 12.24
C VAL A 83 3.15 14.03 13.22
N LEU A 84 4.10 14.21 14.15
CA LEU A 84 4.01 15.26 15.17
C LEU A 84 4.37 16.65 14.62
N SER A 85 5.04 16.72 13.47
CA SER A 85 5.59 17.97 12.91
C SER A 85 4.67 18.70 11.93
N ASP A 86 3.65 18.03 11.41
CA ASP A 86 2.58 18.60 10.60
C ASP A 86 1.31 17.96 11.11
N ALA A 87 0.23 18.70 11.31
CA ALA A 87 -1.07 18.17 11.75
C ALA A 87 -1.70 17.12 10.78
N GLY A 88 -0.92 16.62 9.81
CA GLY A 88 -1.26 15.61 8.84
C GLY A 88 -1.13 14.18 9.38
N ARG A 89 -2.11 13.37 8.98
CA ARG A 89 -2.04 11.91 9.10
C ARG A 89 -1.22 11.37 7.93
N SER A 90 -0.43 10.34 8.20
CA SER A 90 0.33 9.63 7.18
C SER A 90 0.11 8.14 7.26
N ILE A 91 0.37 7.45 6.15
CA ILE A 91 0.20 6.01 6.01
C ILE A 91 1.53 5.38 5.61
N THR A 92 1.92 4.29 6.28
CA THR A 92 3.04 3.44 5.86
C THR A 92 2.55 2.01 5.68
N LEU A 93 3.32 1.21 4.95
CA LEU A 93 3.17 -0.24 4.96
C LEU A 93 3.56 -0.80 6.34
N CYS A 94 2.84 -1.82 6.78
CA CYS A 94 3.20 -2.67 7.91
C CYS A 94 4.28 -3.69 7.51
N ASN A 95 4.79 -4.47 8.46
CA ASN A 95 5.78 -5.51 8.17
C ASN A 95 5.29 -6.52 7.12
N LEU A 96 4.04 -6.96 7.20
CA LEU A 96 3.47 -7.85 6.19
C LEU A 96 3.39 -7.16 4.82
N GLY A 97 2.88 -5.93 4.76
CA GLY A 97 2.86 -5.13 3.53
C GLY A 97 4.25 -4.90 2.91
N LYS A 98 5.28 -4.68 3.73
CA LYS A 98 6.68 -4.53 3.30
C LYS A 98 7.27 -5.84 2.79
N THR A 99 7.05 -6.95 3.49
CA THR A 99 7.49 -8.28 3.07
C THR A 99 6.88 -8.63 1.71
N LEU A 100 5.58 -8.38 1.55
CA LEU A 100 4.88 -8.55 0.28
C LEU A 100 5.49 -7.66 -0.81
N LEU A 101 5.74 -6.37 -0.53
CA LEU A 101 6.40 -5.46 -1.46
C LEU A 101 7.81 -5.95 -1.85
N GLN A 102 8.62 -6.42 -0.90
CA GLN A 102 9.95 -6.96 -1.16
C GLN A 102 9.91 -8.21 -2.03
N GLN A 103 8.99 -9.13 -1.76
CA GLN A 103 8.78 -10.32 -2.59
C GLN A 103 8.36 -9.95 -4.02
N ALA A 104 7.71 -8.80 -4.23
CA ALA A 104 7.38 -8.33 -5.57
C ALA A 104 8.53 -7.66 -6.35
N LEU A 105 9.64 -7.35 -5.67
CA LEU A 105 10.76 -6.61 -6.26
C LEU A 105 11.98 -7.50 -6.57
N GLN A 106 11.98 -8.74 -6.09
CA GLN A 106 12.98 -9.78 -6.38
C GLN A 106 12.55 -10.62 -7.58
#